data_AF-A0A6L3AC87-F1
#
_entry.id   AF-A0A6L3AC87-F1
#
_cell.length_a   1.000
_cell.length_b   1.000
_cell.length_c   1.000
_cell.angle_alpha   90.00
_cell.angle_beta   90.00
_cell.angle_gamma   90.00
#
_symmetry.space_group_name_H-M   'P 1'
#
loop_
_entity.id
_entity.type
_entity.pdbx_description
1 polymer ?
#
loop_
_entity_poly.entity_id
_entity_poly.type
_entity_poly.pdbx_seq_one_letter_code
_entity_poly.pdbx_strand_id
1 'polypeptide(L)'
;MRDLQRYVDDQLAKGDPKATWTDLTAYVREQAADGAREVVRDMEAGADEVARRVTASLEEEDLMIGSAVGSRQALDLSKYWAPRPLTKQSIASSAGMGLSGLRGAQGGLILLGMMSGLAGIVLSTGLLLGVAALFGGKQILDERKRQVTVRRQEARTAIRQFMDEAEFEVSKAMRDLSREQNRRLRDHYQERIAERMRTCTEAVATMERATKESDTARNTRIKELQEQDSQIGSVLEALQRRRSELSGAGARP
;
A
#
# COMPACT_ATOMS: atom_id res chain seq x y z
N MET A 1 -16.55 5.37 -1.32
CA MET A 1 -17.21 4.68 -2.46
C MET A 1 -18.75 4.70 -2.39
N ARG A 2 -19.40 4.23 -1.32
CA ARG A 2 -20.87 4.18 -1.24
C ARG A 2 -21.56 5.54 -1.44
N ASP A 3 -21.03 6.61 -0.87
CA ASP A 3 -21.61 7.95 -1.03
C ASP A 3 -21.40 8.52 -2.43
N LEU A 4 -20.27 8.20 -3.08
CA LEU A 4 -20.03 8.54 -4.49
C LEU A 4 -21.04 7.84 -5.41
N GLN A 5 -21.35 6.57 -5.15
CA GLN A 5 -22.37 5.84 -5.90
C GLN A 5 -23.76 6.48 -5.75
N ARG A 6 -24.14 6.87 -4.52
CA ARG A 6 -25.40 7.60 -4.27
C ARG A 6 -25.44 8.93 -5.00
N TYR A 7 -24.36 9.70 -4.97
CA TYR A 7 -24.23 10.97 -5.69
C TYR A 7 -24.41 10.78 -7.19
N VAL A 8 -23.74 9.78 -7.77
CA VAL A 8 -23.89 9.44 -9.20
C VAL A 8 -25.33 9.07 -9.54
N ASP A 9 -25.97 8.24 -8.71
CA ASP A 9 -27.35 7.82 -8.92
C ASP A 9 -28.33 9.00 -8.89
N ASP A 10 -28.13 9.95 -7.99
CA ASP A 10 -28.91 11.19 -7.89
C ASP A 10 -28.68 12.12 -9.11
N GLN A 11 -27.42 12.29 -9.54
CA GLN A 11 -27.10 13.09 -10.73
C GLN A 11 -27.68 12.50 -12.02
N LEU A 12 -27.66 11.17 -12.16
CA LEU A 12 -28.28 10.49 -13.31
C LEU A 12 -29.80 10.58 -13.29
N ALA A 13 -30.44 10.72 -12.12
CA ALA A 13 -31.89 10.88 -11.99
C ALA A 13 -32.37 12.26 -12.46
N LYS A 14 -31.56 13.31 -12.27
CA LYS A 14 -31.91 14.73 -12.53
C LYS A 14 -31.99 15.12 -14.02
N GLY A 15 -31.34 14.40 -14.93
CA GLY A 15 -31.26 14.82 -16.34
C GLY A 15 -30.92 13.70 -17.34
N ASP A 16 -30.71 14.08 -18.60
CA ASP A 16 -30.15 13.15 -19.62
C ASP A 16 -28.63 13.05 -19.41
N PRO A 17 -28.09 11.83 -19.14
CA PRO A 17 -26.66 11.62 -18.95
C PRO A 17 -25.81 12.15 -20.10
N LYS A 18 -26.33 12.24 -21.33
CA LYS A 18 -25.57 12.71 -22.49
C LYS A 18 -24.99 14.11 -22.28
N ALA A 19 -25.70 14.99 -21.57
CA ALA A 19 -25.25 16.37 -21.33
C ALA A 19 -24.24 16.46 -20.17
N THR A 20 -24.43 15.65 -19.13
CA THR A 20 -23.64 15.72 -17.89
C THR A 20 -22.52 14.69 -17.80
N TRP A 21 -22.39 13.80 -18.79
CA TRP A 21 -21.46 12.66 -18.75
C TRP A 21 -20.01 13.09 -18.57
N THR A 22 -19.55 14.12 -19.27
CA THR A 22 -18.15 14.56 -19.18
C THR A 22 -17.83 15.07 -17.78
N ASP A 23 -18.70 15.88 -17.18
CA ASP A 23 -18.48 16.44 -15.85
C ASP A 23 -18.60 15.36 -14.77
N LEU A 24 -19.59 14.48 -14.90
CA LEU A 24 -19.81 13.38 -13.95
C LEU A 24 -18.63 12.40 -13.94
N THR A 25 -18.11 12.04 -15.12
CA THR A 25 -16.95 11.15 -15.21
C THR A 25 -15.66 11.80 -14.73
N ALA A 26 -15.47 13.11 -14.96
CA ALA A 26 -14.35 13.84 -14.38
C ALA A 26 -14.41 13.83 -12.85
N TYR A 27 -15.58 14.14 -12.28
CA TYR A 27 -15.80 14.15 -10.83
C TYR A 27 -15.55 12.77 -10.20
N VAL A 28 -16.11 11.70 -10.79
CA VAL A 28 -15.91 10.33 -10.27
C VAL A 28 -14.42 9.93 -10.30
N ARG A 29 -13.68 10.31 -11.35
CA ARG A 29 -12.24 10.02 -11.46
C ARG A 29 -11.42 10.81 -10.44
N GLU A 30 -11.76 12.07 -10.21
CA GLU A 30 -11.12 12.91 -9.20
C GLU A 30 -11.34 12.34 -7.80
N GLN A 31 -12.58 12.00 -7.45
CA GLN A 31 -12.92 11.41 -6.16
C GLN A 31 -12.23 10.06 -5.94
N ALA A 32 -12.14 9.22 -6.98
CA ALA A 32 -11.38 7.97 -6.91
C ALA A 32 -9.87 8.24 -6.69
N ALA A 33 -9.32 9.25 -7.35
CA ALA A 33 -7.92 9.63 -7.20
C ALA A 33 -7.59 10.19 -5.82
N ASP A 34 -8.48 10.99 -5.26
CA ASP A 34 -8.31 11.56 -3.92
C ASP A 34 -8.44 10.50 -2.84
N GLY A 35 -9.42 9.60 -2.95
CA GLY A 35 -9.52 8.46 -2.05
C GLY A 35 -8.28 7.55 -2.11
N ALA A 36 -7.73 7.33 -3.31
CA ALA A 36 -6.50 6.55 -3.47
C ALA A 36 -5.29 7.24 -2.82
N ARG A 37 -5.18 8.58 -2.93
CA ARG A 37 -4.15 9.39 -2.27
C ARG A 37 -4.26 9.34 -0.75
N GLU A 38 -5.47 9.40 -0.21
CA GLU A 38 -5.74 9.30 1.22
C GLU A 38 -5.26 7.95 1.78
N VAL A 39 -5.61 6.84 1.13
CA VAL A 39 -5.17 5.50 1.53
C VAL A 39 -3.65 5.38 1.58
N VAL A 40 -2.93 5.96 0.61
CA VAL A 40 -1.46 5.95 0.62
C VAL A 40 -0.90 6.77 1.76
N ARG A 41 -1.46 7.95 2.03
CA ARG A 41 -1.04 8.79 3.16
C ARG A 41 -1.24 8.06 4.48
N ASP A 42 -2.38 7.41 4.66
CA ASP A 42 -2.68 6.63 5.88
C ASP A 42 -1.72 5.45 6.02
N MET A 43 -1.38 4.79 4.92
CA MET A 43 -0.41 3.70 4.93
C MET A 43 1.01 4.18 5.26
N GLU A 44 1.43 5.33 4.75
CA GLU A 44 2.70 5.97 5.12
C GLU A 44 2.75 6.31 6.61
N ALA A 45 1.70 6.93 7.15
CA ALA A 45 1.58 7.24 8.57
C ALA A 45 1.57 5.97 9.44
N GLY A 46 0.88 4.92 9.00
CA GLY A 46 0.87 3.63 9.69
C GLY A 46 2.25 2.96 9.68
N ALA A 47 2.97 3.02 8.57
CA ALA A 47 4.35 2.51 8.48
C ALA A 47 5.30 3.28 9.41
N ASP A 48 5.13 4.60 9.53
CA ASP A 48 5.86 5.42 10.50
C ASP A 48 5.63 5.02 11.95
N GLU A 49 4.36 4.78 12.30
CA GLU A 49 4.00 4.31 13.63
C GLU A 49 4.66 2.97 13.95
N VAL A 50 4.62 2.02 13.00
CA VAL A 50 5.28 0.73 13.16
C VAL A 50 6.78 0.90 13.32
N ALA A 51 7.43 1.70 12.48
CA ALA A 51 8.86 1.94 12.57
C ALA A 51 9.26 2.55 13.92
N ARG A 52 8.51 3.56 14.39
CA ARG A 52 8.73 4.16 15.72
C ARG A 52 8.57 3.14 16.84
N ARG A 53 7.53 2.32 16.80
CA ARG A 53 7.30 1.27 17.82
C ARG A 53 8.41 0.23 17.84
N VAL A 54 8.90 -0.19 16.67
CA VAL A 54 10.02 -1.13 16.58
C VAL A 54 11.31 -0.49 17.11
N THR A 55 11.58 0.76 16.75
CA THR A 55 12.76 1.49 17.29
C THR A 55 12.67 1.59 18.82
N ALA A 56 11.53 2.01 19.36
CA ALA A 56 11.34 2.13 20.81
C ALA A 56 11.51 0.79 21.54
N SER A 57 11.00 -0.30 20.95
CA SER A 57 11.17 -1.66 21.51
C SER A 57 12.63 -2.12 21.50
N LEU A 58 13.41 -1.74 20.49
CA LEU A 58 14.84 -2.08 20.41
C LEU A 58 15.68 -1.22 21.37
N GLU A 59 15.31 0.05 21.55
CA GLU A 59 15.94 0.93 22.55
C GLU A 59 15.71 0.42 23.99
N GLU A 60 14.53 -0.15 24.29
CA GLU A 60 14.25 -0.79 25.59
C GLU A 60 15.20 -1.98 25.87
N GLU A 61 15.62 -2.69 24.82
CA GLU A 61 16.58 -3.80 24.92
C GLU A 61 18.06 -3.35 24.87
N ASP A 62 18.33 -2.04 25.00
CA ASP A 62 19.67 -1.41 24.90
C ASP A 62 20.38 -1.67 23.54
N LEU A 63 19.61 -2.11 22.55
CA LEU A 63 20.02 -2.19 21.17
C LEU A 63 19.78 -0.82 20.53
N MET A 64 20.72 0.10 20.72
CA MET A 64 20.75 1.44 20.11
C MET A 64 20.83 1.38 18.57
N ILE A 65 19.73 0.96 17.95
CA ILE A 65 19.57 0.79 16.50
C ILE A 65 18.95 2.07 15.97
N GLY A 66 19.77 2.91 15.34
CA GLY A 66 19.31 4.13 14.66
C GLY A 66 18.06 3.91 13.79
N SER A 67 17.16 4.89 13.80
CA SER A 67 15.83 4.79 13.20
C SER A 67 15.84 4.70 11.67
N ALA A 68 15.00 3.82 11.12
CA ALA A 68 14.78 3.65 9.68
C ALA A 68 14.11 4.86 8.98
N VAL A 69 13.64 5.84 9.76
CA VAL A 69 12.74 6.92 9.29
C VAL A 69 13.36 7.80 8.18
N GLY A 70 14.69 7.84 8.05
CA GLY A 70 15.38 8.74 7.11
C GLY A 70 15.51 8.29 5.65
N SER A 71 15.38 6.99 5.34
CA SER A 71 15.63 6.48 3.98
C SER A 71 14.33 6.26 3.22
N ARG A 72 13.61 7.33 2.86
CA ARG A 72 12.34 7.23 2.14
C ARG A 72 12.44 7.60 0.66
N GLN A 73 12.00 6.65 -0.17
CA GLN A 73 11.44 6.94 -1.48
C GLN A 73 9.93 7.09 -1.31
N ALA A 74 9.37 8.25 -1.68
CA ALA A 74 7.93 8.49 -1.62
C ALA A 74 7.17 7.36 -2.32
N LEU A 75 6.07 6.88 -1.72
CA LEU A 75 5.25 5.85 -2.34
C LEU A 75 4.52 6.46 -3.53
N ASP A 76 5.02 6.17 -4.72
CA ASP A 76 4.42 6.66 -5.95
C ASP A 76 3.28 5.74 -6.40
N LEU A 77 2.06 6.09 -6.00
CA LEU A 77 0.85 5.37 -6.41
C LEU A 77 0.64 5.38 -7.92
N SER A 78 1.18 6.38 -8.64
CA SER A 78 1.03 6.47 -10.10
C SER A 78 1.70 5.32 -10.84
N LYS A 79 2.68 4.65 -10.21
CA LYS A 79 3.29 3.42 -10.73
C LYS A 79 2.36 2.22 -10.66
N TYR A 80 1.41 2.23 -9.74
CA TYR A 80 0.53 1.09 -9.47
C TYR A 80 -0.88 1.31 -9.98
N TRP A 81 -1.31 2.57 -10.11
CA TRP A 81 -2.65 2.90 -10.55
C TRP A 81 -2.72 4.27 -11.23
N ALA A 82 -3.39 4.31 -12.39
CA ALA A 82 -3.74 5.52 -13.10
C ALA A 82 -5.23 5.46 -13.51
N PRO A 83 -6.05 6.46 -13.16
CA PRO A 83 -7.48 6.43 -13.43
C PRO A 83 -7.75 6.46 -14.94
N ARG A 84 -8.23 5.32 -15.47
CA ARG A 84 -8.57 5.15 -16.90
C ARG A 84 -9.72 6.07 -17.31
N PRO A 85 -9.74 6.57 -18.56
CA PRO A 85 -10.87 7.35 -19.05
C PRO A 85 -12.11 6.46 -19.25
N LEU A 86 -13.26 6.95 -18.79
CA LEU A 86 -14.57 6.38 -19.13
C LEU A 86 -14.95 6.80 -20.56
N THR A 87 -14.72 5.92 -21.55
CA THR A 87 -14.95 6.23 -22.98
C THR A 87 -16.43 6.47 -23.29
N LYS A 88 -16.77 7.54 -24.02
CA LYS A 88 -18.14 7.91 -24.45
C LYS A 88 -18.87 6.86 -25.30
N GLN A 89 -18.17 5.82 -25.76
CA GLN A 89 -18.67 4.80 -26.68
C GLN A 89 -19.81 3.96 -26.07
N SER A 90 -19.95 3.90 -24.74
CA SER A 90 -21.07 3.21 -24.08
C SER A 90 -22.38 4.01 -24.05
N ILE A 91 -22.37 5.32 -24.34
CA ILE A 91 -23.56 6.21 -24.29
C ILE A 91 -23.93 6.73 -25.68
N ALA A 92 -22.96 6.76 -26.61
CA ALA A 92 -23.16 7.23 -27.98
C ALA A 92 -23.64 6.13 -28.95
N SER A 93 -23.57 4.84 -28.59
CA SER A 93 -23.83 3.72 -29.49
C SER A 93 -25.31 3.34 -29.67
N SER A 94 -26.24 4.25 -29.37
CA SER A 94 -27.63 4.12 -29.87
C SER A 94 -27.74 4.38 -31.39
N ALA A 95 -26.63 4.57 -32.11
CA ALA A 95 -26.55 4.54 -33.57
C ALA A 95 -26.67 3.10 -34.15
N GLY A 96 -26.76 2.07 -33.30
CA GLY A 96 -27.15 0.70 -33.66
C GLY A 96 -28.66 0.49 -33.85
N MET A 97 -29.42 1.56 -34.12
CA MET A 97 -30.84 1.51 -34.48
C MET A 97 -31.00 1.02 -35.95
N GLY A 98 -30.42 -0.14 -36.25
CA GLY A 98 -30.56 -0.85 -37.52
C GLY A 98 -31.05 -2.29 -37.37
N LEU A 99 -30.87 -2.95 -36.21
CA LEU A 99 -31.19 -4.38 -36.09
C LEU A 99 -31.95 -4.81 -34.82
N SER A 100 -32.25 -3.91 -33.87
CA SER A 100 -33.07 -4.27 -32.69
C SER A 100 -34.54 -3.83 -32.76
N GLY A 101 -34.96 -3.25 -33.89
CA GLY A 101 -36.37 -2.93 -34.16
C GLY A 101 -37.24 -4.13 -34.59
N LEU A 102 -36.65 -5.32 -34.77
CA LEU A 102 -37.32 -6.47 -35.39
C LEU A 102 -37.63 -7.62 -34.42
N ARG A 103 -37.60 -7.38 -33.10
CA ARG A 103 -38.06 -8.36 -32.09
C ARG A 103 -39.24 -7.90 -31.21
N GLY A 104 -39.80 -6.72 -31.48
CA GLY A 104 -41.04 -6.23 -30.85
C GLY A 104 -42.24 -6.13 -31.80
N ALA A 105 -42.06 -6.35 -33.11
CA ALA A 105 -43.10 -6.15 -34.12
C ALA A 105 -43.89 -7.41 -34.52
N GLN A 106 -43.74 -8.53 -33.80
CA GLN A 106 -44.52 -9.75 -34.08
C GLN A 106 -45.92 -9.77 -33.44
N GLY A 107 -46.30 -8.71 -32.70
CA GLY A 107 -47.65 -8.58 -32.11
C GLY A 107 -48.58 -7.57 -32.81
N GLY A 108 -48.09 -6.81 -33.80
CA GLY A 108 -48.82 -5.63 -34.34
C GLY A 108 -49.45 -5.79 -35.73
N LEU A 109 -49.10 -6.83 -36.49
CA LEU A 109 -49.53 -6.96 -37.90
C LEU A 109 -50.84 -7.74 -38.09
N ILE A 110 -51.39 -8.39 -37.06
CA ILE A 110 -52.69 -9.08 -37.16
C ILE A 110 -53.87 -8.07 -37.14
N LEU A 111 -53.66 -6.85 -36.60
CA LEU A 111 -54.69 -5.82 -36.58
C LEU A 111 -54.81 -5.02 -37.89
N LEU A 112 -53.79 -5.05 -38.76
CA LEU A 112 -53.87 -4.39 -40.07
C LEU A 112 -54.65 -5.23 -41.09
N GLY A 113 -54.67 -6.57 -40.92
CA GLY A 113 -55.36 -7.51 -41.81
C GLY A 113 -56.89 -7.59 -41.63
N MET A 114 -57.43 -7.13 -40.48
CA MET A 114 -58.89 -7.11 -40.24
C MET A 114 -59.54 -5.74 -40.53
N MET A 115 -58.76 -4.69 -40.83
CA MET A 115 -59.31 -3.39 -41.21
C MET A 115 -59.51 -3.21 -42.73
N SER A 116 -59.01 -4.11 -43.58
CA SER A 116 -59.27 -4.01 -45.04
C SER A 116 -60.74 -4.28 -45.40
N GLY A 117 -61.51 -4.94 -44.52
CA GLY A 117 -62.95 -5.15 -44.68
C GLY A 117 -63.83 -3.93 -44.42
N LEU A 118 -63.27 -2.81 -43.93
CA LEU A 118 -63.99 -1.56 -43.67
C LEU A 118 -63.49 -0.39 -44.52
N ALA A 119 -62.77 -0.66 -45.62
CA ALA A 119 -62.31 0.36 -46.56
C ALA A 119 -63.46 1.12 -47.27
N GLY A 120 -64.72 0.68 -47.12
CA GLY A 120 -65.89 1.31 -47.76
C GLY A 120 -66.59 2.42 -46.98
N ILE A 121 -66.31 2.63 -45.68
CA ILE A 121 -67.06 3.60 -44.84
C ILE A 121 -66.16 4.67 -44.19
N VAL A 122 -64.83 4.55 -44.29
CA VAL A 122 -63.88 5.31 -43.47
C VAL A 122 -63.23 6.50 -44.22
N LEU A 123 -64.02 7.21 -45.04
CA LEU A 123 -63.55 8.43 -45.73
C LEU A 123 -64.28 9.71 -45.29
N SER A 124 -65.18 9.65 -44.31
CA SER A 124 -66.10 10.77 -44.00
C SER A 124 -65.81 11.58 -42.73
N THR A 125 -64.84 11.23 -41.90
CA THR A 125 -64.56 12.01 -40.67
C THR A 125 -63.07 12.19 -40.39
N GLY A 126 -62.59 13.45 -40.47
CA GLY A 126 -61.25 13.87 -40.05
C GLY A 126 -60.90 13.61 -38.57
N LEU A 127 -61.85 13.06 -37.79
CA LEU A 127 -61.67 12.59 -36.43
C LEU A 127 -60.61 11.47 -36.32
N LEU A 128 -60.54 10.56 -37.31
CA LEU A 128 -59.59 9.44 -37.31
C LEU A 128 -58.14 9.87 -37.60
N LEU A 129 -57.94 10.92 -38.41
CA LEU A 129 -56.61 11.53 -38.59
C LEU A 129 -56.10 12.15 -37.28
N GLY A 130 -56.99 12.75 -36.48
CA GLY A 130 -56.65 13.27 -35.15
C GLY A 130 -56.24 12.18 -34.16
N VAL A 131 -56.93 11.04 -34.17
CA VAL A 131 -56.62 9.88 -33.31
C VAL A 131 -55.28 9.24 -33.73
N ALA A 132 -55.04 9.04 -35.03
CA ALA A 132 -53.77 8.50 -35.53
C ALA A 132 -52.57 9.42 -35.21
N ALA A 133 -52.74 10.74 -35.33
CA ALA A 133 -51.70 11.72 -34.96
C ALA A 133 -51.43 11.75 -33.45
N LEU A 134 -52.47 11.62 -32.61
CA LEU A 134 -52.34 11.52 -31.14
C LEU A 134 -51.57 10.26 -30.72
N PHE A 135 -51.89 9.10 -31.30
CA PHE A 135 -51.18 7.86 -31.01
C PHE A 135 -49.74 7.86 -31.56
N GLY A 136 -49.48 8.44 -32.73
CA GLY A 136 -48.14 8.59 -33.29
C GLY A 136 -47.25 9.54 -32.48
N GLY A 137 -47.79 10.70 -32.07
CA GLY A 137 -47.06 11.66 -31.22
C GLY A 137 -46.74 11.11 -29.83
N LYS A 138 -47.67 10.36 -29.23
CA LYS A 138 -47.45 9.68 -27.95
C LYS A 138 -46.36 8.62 -28.06
N GLN A 139 -46.33 7.82 -29.13
CA GLN A 139 -45.26 6.82 -29.33
C GLN A 139 -43.87 7.47 -29.46
N ILE A 140 -43.75 8.61 -30.15
CA ILE A 140 -42.48 9.33 -30.26
C ILE A 140 -42.01 9.85 -28.89
N LEU A 141 -42.93 10.36 -28.07
CA LEU A 141 -42.62 10.81 -26.72
C LEU A 141 -42.20 9.65 -25.80
N ASP A 142 -42.90 8.53 -25.88
CA ASP A 142 -42.59 7.33 -25.09
C ASP A 142 -41.26 6.71 -25.52
N GLU A 143 -40.94 6.71 -26.82
CA GLU A 143 -39.63 6.27 -27.32
C GLU A 143 -38.49 7.19 -26.85
N ARG A 144 -38.69 8.51 -26.83
CA ARG A 144 -37.70 9.45 -26.26
C ARG A 144 -37.47 9.20 -24.77
N LYS A 145 -38.54 8.96 -24.00
CA LYS A 145 -38.43 8.60 -22.57
C LYS A 145 -37.69 7.27 -22.40
N ARG A 146 -37.99 6.27 -23.23
CA ARG A 146 -37.29 4.96 -23.22
C ARG A 146 -35.80 5.13 -23.48
N GLN A 147 -35.41 5.93 -24.47
CA GLN A 147 -33.99 6.18 -24.77
C GLN A 147 -33.24 6.85 -23.62
N VAL A 148 -33.86 7.81 -22.93
CA VAL A 148 -33.24 8.44 -21.75
C VAL A 148 -33.05 7.42 -20.63
N THR A 149 -34.04 6.56 -20.36
CA THR A 149 -33.93 5.49 -19.36
C THR A 149 -32.82 4.50 -19.70
N VAL A 150 -32.70 4.10 -20.97
CA VAL A 150 -31.61 3.22 -21.45
C VAL A 150 -30.25 3.87 -21.22
N ARG A 151 -30.05 5.13 -21.65
CA ARG A 151 -28.79 5.86 -21.44
C ARG A 151 -28.42 5.99 -19.95
N ARG A 152 -29.41 6.20 -19.07
CA ARG A 152 -29.19 6.25 -17.62
C ARG A 152 -28.71 4.91 -17.09
N GLN A 153 -29.28 3.81 -17.55
CA GLN A 153 -28.87 2.47 -17.14
C GLN A 153 -27.48 2.12 -17.65
N GLU A 154 -27.15 2.49 -18.89
CA GLU A 154 -25.81 2.34 -19.47
C GLU A 154 -24.77 3.14 -18.68
N ALA A 155 -25.06 4.42 -18.40
CA ALA A 155 -24.20 5.29 -17.61
C ALA A 155 -23.97 4.75 -16.18
N ARG A 156 -25.04 4.30 -15.51
CA ARG A 156 -24.97 3.71 -14.17
C ARG A 156 -24.10 2.45 -14.15
N THR A 157 -24.28 1.57 -15.13
CA THR A 157 -23.49 0.33 -15.24
C THR A 157 -22.03 0.65 -15.49
N ALA A 158 -21.73 1.58 -16.40
CA ALA A 158 -20.37 1.98 -16.72
C ALA A 158 -19.65 2.62 -15.52
N ILE A 159 -20.30 3.53 -14.78
CA ILE A 159 -19.71 4.14 -13.59
C ILE A 159 -19.48 3.10 -12.49
N ARG A 160 -20.45 2.21 -12.24
CA ARG A 160 -20.29 1.13 -11.25
C ARG A 160 -19.08 0.25 -11.59
N GLN A 161 -18.99 -0.22 -12.84
CA GLN A 161 -17.86 -1.03 -13.28
C GLN A 161 -16.51 -0.30 -13.11
N PHE A 162 -16.46 0.99 -13.42
CA PHE A 162 -15.25 1.78 -13.16
C PHE A 162 -14.91 1.89 -11.68
N MET A 163 -15.91 2.12 -10.83
CA MET A 163 -15.70 2.19 -9.38
C MET A 163 -15.22 0.86 -8.81
N ASP A 164 -15.81 -0.26 -9.24
CA ASP A 164 -15.42 -1.61 -8.81
C ASP A 164 -13.99 -1.95 -9.27
N GLU A 165 -13.63 -1.62 -10.52
CA GLU A 165 -12.28 -1.81 -11.04
C GLU A 165 -11.27 -0.92 -10.29
N ALA A 166 -11.59 0.35 -10.06
CA ALA A 166 -10.74 1.26 -9.31
C ALA A 166 -10.55 0.78 -7.86
N GLU A 167 -11.60 0.31 -7.20
CA GLU A 167 -11.52 -0.26 -5.85
C GLU A 167 -10.63 -1.51 -5.85
N PHE A 168 -10.77 -2.39 -6.84
CA PHE A 168 -9.96 -3.59 -6.97
C PHE A 168 -8.47 -3.26 -7.23
N GLU A 169 -8.18 -2.39 -8.19
CA GLU A 169 -6.82 -1.96 -8.54
C GLU A 169 -6.14 -1.26 -7.36
N VAL A 170 -6.82 -0.31 -6.70
CA VAL A 170 -6.29 0.41 -5.53
C VAL A 170 -6.09 -0.56 -4.35
N SER A 171 -7.03 -1.46 -4.09
CA SER A 171 -6.88 -2.47 -3.03
C SER A 171 -5.71 -3.43 -3.27
N LYS A 172 -5.47 -3.79 -4.53
CA LYS A 172 -4.32 -4.60 -4.92
C LYS A 172 -3.02 -3.82 -4.71
N ALA A 173 -2.96 -2.59 -5.20
CA ALA A 173 -1.81 -1.70 -5.02
C ALA A 173 -1.49 -1.52 -3.53
N MET A 174 -2.49 -1.26 -2.69
CA MET A 174 -2.34 -1.14 -1.24
C MET A 174 -1.72 -2.40 -0.62
N ARG A 175 -2.21 -3.59 -0.98
CA ARG A 175 -1.66 -4.86 -0.48
C ARG A 175 -0.21 -5.07 -0.90
N ASP A 176 0.12 -4.77 -2.15
CA ASP A 176 1.48 -4.94 -2.68
C ASP A 176 2.45 -3.94 -2.03
N LEU A 177 2.03 -2.68 -1.88
CA LEU A 177 2.81 -1.64 -1.20
C LEU A 177 3.02 -1.97 0.28
N SER A 178 2.00 -2.46 0.98
CA SER A 178 2.12 -2.89 2.39
C SER A 178 3.13 -4.01 2.55
N ARG A 179 3.12 -5.01 1.66
CA ARG A 179 4.09 -6.12 1.67
C ARG A 179 5.51 -5.63 1.43
N GLU A 180 5.68 -4.70 0.50
CA GLU A 180 6.98 -4.10 0.19
C GLU A 180 7.51 -3.29 1.36
N GLN A 181 6.69 -2.44 1.99
CA GLN A 181 7.07 -1.68 3.19
C GLN A 181 7.45 -2.60 4.35
N ASN A 182 6.68 -3.66 4.59
CA ASN A 182 6.99 -4.65 5.64
C ASN A 182 8.33 -5.37 5.39
N ARG A 183 8.61 -5.76 4.13
CA ARG A 183 9.90 -6.35 3.77
C ARG A 183 11.04 -5.38 4.02
N ARG A 184 10.93 -4.13 3.54
CA ARG A 184 11.96 -3.10 3.76
C ARG A 184 12.24 -2.84 5.23
N LEU A 185 11.19 -2.70 6.06
CA LEU A 185 11.35 -2.53 7.50
C LEU A 185 12.06 -3.74 8.13
N ARG A 186 11.63 -4.96 7.79
CA ARG A 186 12.26 -6.18 8.30
C ARG A 186 13.73 -6.25 7.92
N ASP A 187 14.04 -6.07 6.64
CA ASP A 187 15.40 -6.21 6.11
C ASP A 187 16.32 -5.16 6.77
N HIS A 188 15.84 -3.91 6.91
CA HIS A 188 16.58 -2.85 7.59
C HIS A 188 16.91 -3.20 9.04
N TYR A 189 15.92 -3.62 9.84
CA TYR A 189 16.17 -3.95 11.24
C TYR A 189 17.02 -5.21 11.39
N GLN A 190 16.84 -6.22 10.53
CA GLN A 190 17.68 -7.42 10.53
C GLN A 190 19.15 -7.09 10.24
N GLU A 191 19.41 -6.24 9.25
CA GLU A 191 20.76 -5.79 8.93
C GLU A 191 21.41 -5.05 10.12
N ARG A 192 20.68 -4.11 10.72
CA ARG A 192 21.17 -3.33 11.86
C ARG A 192 21.42 -4.18 13.11
N ILE A 193 20.54 -5.13 13.39
CA ILE A 193 20.72 -6.09 14.49
C ILE A 193 21.97 -6.95 14.24
N ALA A 194 22.14 -7.47 13.01
CA ALA A 194 23.29 -8.28 12.66
C ALA A 194 24.61 -7.50 12.79
N GLU A 195 24.63 -6.25 12.34
CA GLU A 195 25.77 -5.33 12.51
C GLU A 195 26.10 -5.16 14.00
N ARG A 196 25.09 -4.90 14.84
CA ARG A 196 25.29 -4.71 16.28
C ARG A 196 25.80 -5.98 16.99
N MET A 197 25.24 -7.14 16.65
CA MET A 197 25.71 -8.44 17.18
C MET A 197 27.17 -8.70 16.82
N ARG A 198 27.58 -8.35 15.60
CA ARG A 198 28.96 -8.45 15.15
C ARG A 198 29.87 -7.54 15.98
N THR A 199 29.52 -6.26 16.15
CA THR A 199 30.28 -5.32 16.97
C THR A 199 30.41 -5.80 18.42
N CYS A 200 29.33 -6.30 19.03
CA CYS A 200 29.37 -6.85 20.39
C CYS A 200 30.30 -8.07 20.49
N THR A 201 30.27 -8.98 19.51
CA THR A 201 31.14 -10.16 19.48
C THR A 201 32.61 -9.76 19.33
N GLU A 202 32.91 -8.79 18.47
CA GLU A 202 34.26 -8.24 18.29
C GLU A 202 34.76 -7.53 19.55
N ALA A 203 33.88 -6.81 20.26
CA ALA A 203 34.20 -6.17 21.54
C ALA A 203 34.51 -7.21 22.62
N VAL A 204 33.69 -8.26 22.78
CA VAL A 204 33.94 -9.36 23.73
C VAL A 204 35.26 -10.06 23.42
N ALA A 205 35.52 -10.41 22.17
CA ALA A 205 36.78 -11.05 21.76
C ALA A 205 38.00 -10.15 22.01
N THR A 206 37.85 -8.83 21.92
CA THR A 206 38.92 -7.86 22.22
C THR A 206 39.15 -7.75 23.73
N MET A 207 38.08 -7.71 24.54
CA MET A 207 38.18 -7.74 25.99
C MET A 207 38.85 -9.03 26.49
N GLU A 208 38.48 -10.19 25.94
CA GLU A 208 39.12 -11.47 26.28
C GLU A 208 40.62 -11.49 25.97
N ARG A 209 41.02 -10.93 24.81
CA ARG A 209 42.43 -10.79 24.44
C ARG A 209 43.18 -9.88 25.40
N ALA A 210 42.62 -8.72 25.73
CA ALA A 210 43.22 -7.78 26.67
C ALA A 210 43.37 -8.38 28.08
N THR A 211 42.38 -9.14 28.57
CA THR A 211 42.48 -9.84 29.86
C THR A 211 43.58 -10.90 29.84
N LYS A 212 43.67 -11.71 28.77
CA LYS A 212 44.74 -12.71 28.63
C LYS A 212 46.12 -12.07 28.58
N GLU A 213 46.29 -10.98 27.84
CA GLU A 213 47.55 -10.22 27.80
C GLU A 213 47.92 -9.62 29.16
N SER A 214 46.94 -9.11 29.90
CA SER A 214 47.15 -8.62 31.28
C SER A 214 47.58 -9.75 32.21
N ASP A 215 46.96 -10.93 32.12
CA ASP A 215 47.31 -12.10 32.94
C ASP A 215 48.71 -12.62 32.61
N THR A 216 49.10 -12.67 31.33
CA THR A 216 50.46 -13.06 30.95
C THR A 216 51.48 -12.04 31.43
N ALA A 217 51.23 -10.73 31.27
CA ALA A 217 52.10 -9.68 31.79
C ALA A 217 52.25 -9.76 33.32
N ARG A 218 51.14 -9.98 34.04
CA ARG A 218 51.15 -10.16 35.50
C ARG A 218 51.96 -11.38 35.92
N ASN A 219 51.78 -12.52 35.24
CA ASN A 219 52.53 -13.74 35.53
C ASN A 219 54.03 -13.59 35.26
N THR A 220 54.41 -12.91 34.18
CA THR A 220 55.82 -12.58 33.89
C THR A 220 56.39 -11.73 35.01
N ARG A 221 55.66 -10.69 35.45
CA ARG A 221 56.12 -9.82 36.54
C ARG A 221 56.28 -10.56 37.87
N ILE A 222 55.38 -11.48 38.19
CA ILE A 222 55.50 -12.32 39.39
C ILE A 222 56.76 -13.19 39.32
N LYS A 223 57.05 -13.81 38.17
CA LYS A 223 58.28 -14.60 37.99
C LYS A 223 59.54 -13.76 38.16
N GLU A 224 59.58 -12.57 37.56
CA GLU A 224 60.71 -11.63 37.73
C GLU A 224 60.93 -11.28 39.21
N LEU A 225 59.85 -10.99 39.95
CA LEU A 225 59.93 -10.65 41.37
C LEU A 225 60.38 -11.84 42.22
N GLN A 226 59.92 -13.06 41.90
CA GLN A 226 60.38 -14.28 42.58
C GLN A 226 61.87 -14.53 42.33
N GLU A 227 62.36 -14.28 41.11
CA GLU A 227 63.77 -14.40 40.79
C GLU A 227 64.62 -13.37 41.55
N GLN A 228 64.17 -12.11 41.61
CA GLN A 228 64.80 -11.08 42.43
C GLN A 228 64.83 -11.45 43.93
N ASP A 229 63.73 -11.96 44.47
CA ASP A 229 63.65 -12.41 45.88
C ASP A 229 64.63 -13.55 46.16
N SER A 230 64.71 -14.54 45.27
CA SER A 230 65.67 -15.64 45.38
C SER A 230 67.13 -15.17 45.32
N GLN A 231 67.45 -14.18 44.48
CA GLN A 231 68.78 -13.59 44.41
C GLN A 231 69.13 -12.89 45.72
N ILE A 232 68.22 -12.08 46.26
CA ILE A 232 68.40 -11.40 47.55
C ILE A 232 68.60 -12.43 48.67
N GLY A 233 67.78 -13.50 48.70
CA GLY A 233 67.91 -14.60 49.65
C GLY A 233 69.30 -15.24 49.61
N SER A 234 69.81 -15.56 48.42
CA SER A 234 71.14 -16.16 48.25
C SER A 234 72.27 -15.22 48.74
N VAL A 235 72.13 -13.91 48.52
CA VAL A 235 73.10 -12.91 49.01
C VAL A 235 73.04 -12.80 50.54
N LEU A 236 71.85 -12.79 51.13
CA LEU A 236 71.69 -12.78 52.58
C LEU A 236 72.29 -14.05 53.22
N GLU A 237 72.06 -15.23 52.64
CA GLU A 237 72.68 -16.47 53.09
C GLU A 237 74.21 -16.41 53.00
N ALA A 238 74.75 -15.90 51.89
CA ALA A 238 76.20 -15.72 51.73
C ALA A 238 76.79 -14.76 52.77
N LEU A 239 76.10 -13.65 53.06
CA LEU A 239 76.49 -12.70 54.11
C LEU A 239 76.41 -13.32 55.51
N GLN A 240 75.36 -14.12 55.79
CA GLN A 240 75.23 -14.83 57.06
C GLN A 240 76.35 -15.86 57.24
N ARG A 241 76.69 -16.61 56.20
CA ARG A 241 77.80 -17.57 56.20
C ARG A 241 79.12 -16.86 56.48
N ARG A 242 79.41 -15.77 55.75
CA ARG A 242 80.60 -14.91 55.98
C ARG A 242 80.65 -14.35 57.40
N ARG A 243 79.52 -13.92 57.95
CA ARG A 243 79.41 -13.44 59.34
C ARG A 243 79.72 -14.55 60.35
N SER A 244 79.20 -15.76 60.15
CA SER A 244 79.47 -16.90 61.04
C SER A 244 80.94 -17.34 61.02
N GLU A 245 81.60 -17.27 59.86
CA GLU A 245 83.03 -17.53 59.70
C GLU A 245 83.88 -16.49 60.46
N LEU A 246 83.51 -15.21 60.37
CA LEU A 246 84.19 -14.13 61.10
C LEU A 246 83.97 -14.20 62.61
N SER A 247 82.77 -14.55 63.09
CA SER A 247 82.52 -14.76 64.51
C SER A 247 83.21 -16.00 65.07
N GLY A 248 83.40 -17.05 64.24
CA GLY A 248 84.17 -18.23 64.61
C GLY A 248 85.68 -18.00 64.62
N ALA A 249 86.18 -17.08 63.78
CA ALA A 249 87.59 -16.70 63.75
C ALA A 249 88.04 -15.85 64.94
N GLY A 250 87.12 -15.10 65.59
CA GLY A 250 87.38 -14.36 66.82
C GLY A 250 87.38 -15.19 68.11
N ALA A 251 87.08 -16.50 68.01
CA ALA A 251 86.98 -17.42 69.15
C ALA A 251 88.11 -18.46 69.20
N ARG A 252 89.29 -18.14 68.63
CA ARG A 252 90.52 -18.88 68.90
C ARG A 252 91.36 -18.10 69.92
N PRO A 253 91.75 -18.73 71.05
CA PRO A 253 92.42 -18.08 72.18
C PRO A 253 93.80 -17.52 71.82
#